data_AF-A0A7S0ZRB8-F1
#
_entry.id   AF-A0A7S0ZRB8-F1
#
_cell.length_a   1.000
_cell.length_b   1.000
_cell.length_c   1.000
_cell.angle_alpha   90.00
_cell.angle_beta   90.00
_cell.angle_gamma   90.00
#
_symmetry.space_group_name_H-M   'P 1'
#
loop_
_entity.id
_entity.type
_entity.pdbx_description
1 polymer ?
#
loop_
_entity_poly.entity_id
_entity_poly.type
_entity_poly.pdbx_seq_one_letter_code
_entity_poly.pdbx_strand_id
1 'polypeptide(L)'
;NRIELEVLSVVAMQVESITQAKKQHAKTFMFPGEPAPIRLVPCVGYFITMNPGYAGRQELPENLKVLFRSVSMMVPNRETIMRVKLASVGYSMMDILGKKFCILYNLCEQQLSKQRHYDFGLRNILSVLRTAGGVKRTEPPDTDEEMIFMRTVRDMNLSKLVADDVPLFIALLKDLFPKVKDPPNLVYENIERGTKILVEKYKLIHWDSWLLKVIQLYETSLVRHGFMLVGPTLCGKTEIMNVLTTCMTDDGQTHRVVVMNPKAI
;
A
#
# COMPACT_ATOMS: atom_id res chain seq x y z
N ASN A 1 10.02 -2.26 -18.44
CA ASN A 1 10.34 -0.87 -18.88
C ASN A 1 11.56 -0.24 -18.22
N ARG A 2 12.46 -1.00 -17.58
CA ARG A 2 13.76 -0.49 -17.06
C ARG A 2 14.90 -1.34 -17.59
N ILE A 3 14.78 -1.72 -18.85
CA ILE A 3 15.72 -2.60 -19.56
C ILE A 3 16.29 -1.75 -20.68
N GLU A 4 17.58 -1.88 -20.92
CA GLU A 4 18.28 -1.17 -22.00
C GLU A 4 17.71 -1.57 -23.37
N LEU A 5 17.68 -0.62 -24.30
CA LEU A 5 17.08 -0.82 -25.64
C LEU A 5 17.80 -1.92 -26.43
N GLU A 6 19.11 -2.06 -26.26
CA GLU A 6 19.92 -3.09 -26.92
C GLU A 6 19.47 -4.49 -26.50
N VAL A 7 19.28 -4.70 -25.20
CA VAL A 7 18.78 -5.97 -24.64
C VAL A 7 17.36 -6.26 -25.14
N LEU A 8 16.49 -5.25 -25.21
CA LEU A 8 15.11 -5.43 -25.71
C LEU A 8 15.08 -5.86 -27.19
N SER A 9 16.05 -5.46 -28.00
CA SER A 9 16.13 -5.83 -29.41
C SER A 9 16.47 -7.31 -29.59
N VAL A 10 17.41 -7.84 -28.79
CA VAL A 10 17.73 -9.28 -28.76
C VAL A 10 16.53 -10.09 -28.26
N VAL A 11 15.85 -9.61 -27.21
CA VAL A 11 14.64 -10.24 -26.69
C VAL A 11 13.53 -10.30 -27.75
N ALA A 12 13.39 -9.28 -28.60
CA ALA A 12 12.40 -9.30 -29.68
C ALA A 12 12.63 -10.45 -30.66
N MET A 13 13.87 -10.71 -31.07
CA MET A 13 14.22 -11.84 -31.93
C MET A 13 13.91 -13.19 -31.27
N GLN A 14 14.19 -13.32 -29.97
CA GLN A 14 13.92 -14.53 -29.20
C GLN A 14 12.41 -14.81 -29.09
N VAL A 15 11.61 -13.78 -28.78
CA VAL A 15 10.15 -13.88 -28.69
C VAL A 15 9.55 -14.18 -30.06
N GLU A 16 10.06 -13.56 -31.13
CA GLU A 16 9.61 -13.82 -32.50
C GLU A 16 9.86 -15.28 -32.90
N SER A 17 11.05 -15.81 -32.67
CA SER A 17 11.40 -17.20 -32.96
C SER A 17 10.45 -18.20 -32.26
N ILE A 18 10.16 -17.98 -30.97
CA ILE A 18 9.18 -18.78 -30.22
C ILE A 18 7.77 -18.64 -30.84
N THR A 19 7.37 -17.42 -31.19
CA THR A 19 6.04 -17.13 -31.76
C THR A 19 5.84 -17.85 -33.09
N GLN A 20 6.84 -17.80 -33.97
CA GLN A 20 6.81 -18.47 -35.27
C GLN A 20 6.77 -19.99 -35.12
N ALA A 21 7.62 -20.56 -34.24
CA ALA A 21 7.62 -22.00 -33.96
C ALA A 21 6.24 -22.49 -33.46
N LYS A 22 5.57 -21.70 -32.61
CA LYS A 22 4.20 -21.98 -32.16
C LYS A 22 3.18 -21.91 -33.28
N LYS A 23 3.24 -20.89 -34.15
CA LYS A 23 2.34 -20.73 -35.30
C LYS A 23 2.48 -21.88 -36.31
N GLN A 24 3.68 -22.44 -36.45
CA GLN A 24 3.97 -23.57 -37.34
C GLN A 24 3.70 -24.93 -36.70
N HIS A 25 3.27 -24.99 -35.44
CA HIS A 25 3.13 -26.23 -34.68
C HIS A 25 4.41 -27.10 -34.67
N ALA A 26 5.59 -26.46 -34.66
CA ALA A 26 6.87 -27.15 -34.70
C ALA A 26 7.15 -27.89 -33.37
N LYS A 27 7.73 -29.09 -33.44
CA LYS A 27 8.16 -29.84 -32.23
C LYS A 27 9.48 -29.32 -31.67
N THR A 28 10.35 -28.82 -32.55
CA THR A 28 11.66 -28.24 -32.24
C THR A 28 11.88 -27.00 -33.09
N PHE A 29 12.70 -26.07 -32.63
CA PHE A 29 13.03 -24.84 -33.36
C PHE A 29 14.41 -24.32 -32.95
N MET A 30 15.02 -23.50 -33.81
CA MET A 30 16.30 -22.85 -33.50
C MET A 30 16.06 -21.59 -32.67
N PHE A 31 16.50 -21.62 -31.41
CA PHE A 31 16.43 -20.44 -30.54
C PHE A 31 17.65 -19.54 -30.80
N PRO A 32 17.49 -18.21 -30.96
CA PRO A 32 18.61 -17.31 -31.18
C PRO A 32 19.65 -17.39 -30.06
N GLY A 33 20.89 -17.76 -30.42
CA GLY A 33 22.00 -17.92 -29.47
C GLY A 33 22.29 -19.37 -29.06
N GLU A 34 21.43 -20.33 -29.40
CA GLU A 34 21.65 -21.75 -29.12
C GLU A 34 22.29 -22.47 -30.32
N PRO A 35 23.28 -23.36 -30.11
CA PRO A 35 23.97 -24.08 -31.18
C PRO A 35 23.13 -25.22 -31.78
N ALA A 36 22.06 -25.66 -31.10
CA ALA A 36 21.23 -26.79 -31.50
C ALA A 36 19.73 -26.46 -31.36
N PRO A 37 18.85 -27.13 -32.14
CA PRO A 37 17.42 -26.91 -32.05
C PRO A 37 16.88 -27.37 -30.69
N ILE A 38 16.10 -26.52 -30.05
CA ILE A 38 15.47 -26.82 -28.77
C ILE A 38 14.05 -27.32 -28.97
N ARG A 39 13.55 -28.12 -28.03
CA ARG A 39 12.17 -28.62 -28.04
C ARG A 39 11.20 -27.51 -27.67
N LEU A 40 10.19 -27.29 -28.50
CA LEU A 40 9.12 -26.35 -28.20
C LEU A 40 8.17 -26.95 -27.17
N VAL A 41 7.84 -26.16 -26.14
CA VAL A 41 6.79 -26.48 -25.17
C VAL A 41 5.54 -25.66 -25.51
N PRO A 42 4.46 -26.26 -26.04
CA PRO A 42 3.32 -25.49 -26.57
C PRO A 42 2.62 -24.60 -25.53
N CYS A 43 2.67 -24.97 -24.24
CA CYS A 43 2.04 -24.22 -23.15
C CYS A 43 2.80 -22.96 -22.72
N VAL A 44 3.96 -22.64 -23.31
CA VAL A 44 4.68 -21.39 -22.99
C VAL A 44 3.85 -20.16 -23.35
N GLY A 45 3.79 -19.20 -22.43
CA GLY A 45 3.14 -17.91 -22.61
C GLY A 45 3.95 -16.81 -21.94
N TYR A 46 3.94 -15.62 -22.54
CA TYR A 46 4.68 -14.46 -22.05
C TYR A 46 3.75 -13.25 -22.00
N PHE A 47 3.89 -12.47 -20.94
CA PHE A 47 3.08 -11.29 -20.68
C PHE A 47 4.00 -10.17 -20.20
N ILE A 48 3.85 -8.99 -20.80
CA ILE A 48 4.55 -7.78 -20.36
C ILE A 48 3.54 -6.90 -19.66
N THR A 49 3.87 -6.48 -18.43
CA THR A 49 3.14 -5.42 -17.74
C THR A 49 3.96 -4.15 -17.81
N MET A 50 3.33 -3.08 -18.30
CA MET A 50 3.97 -1.79 -18.46
C MET A 50 3.04 -0.68 -17.98
N ASN A 51 3.58 0.28 -17.23
CA ASN A 51 2.89 1.57 -17.03
C ASN A 51 3.71 2.63 -17.77
N PRO A 52 3.26 3.08 -18.96
CA PRO A 52 3.90 4.16 -19.68
C PRO A 52 3.80 5.47 -18.87
N GLY A 53 4.71 6.42 -19.12
CA GLY A 53 4.68 7.76 -18.51
C GLY A 53 5.25 7.90 -17.10
N TYR A 54 5.71 6.83 -16.45
CA TYR A 54 6.42 6.93 -15.17
C TYR A 54 7.91 7.23 -15.39
N ALA A 55 8.48 8.15 -14.60
CA ALA A 55 9.88 8.55 -14.70
C ALA A 55 10.85 7.35 -14.64
N GLY A 56 11.87 7.40 -15.50
CA GLY A 56 12.88 6.34 -15.63
C GLY A 56 12.33 5.04 -16.22
N ARG A 57 11.25 5.10 -17.02
CA ARG A 57 10.73 3.97 -17.78
C ARG A 57 10.84 4.23 -19.27
N GLN A 58 11.39 3.28 -20.01
CA GLN A 58 11.45 3.30 -21.47
C GLN A 58 10.21 2.66 -22.08
N GLU A 59 9.79 3.17 -23.23
CA GLU A 59 8.80 2.51 -24.07
C GLU A 59 9.38 1.23 -24.70
N LEU A 60 8.50 0.32 -25.09
CA LEU A 60 8.92 -0.87 -25.84
C LEU A 60 9.23 -0.47 -27.29
N PRO A 61 10.30 -1.03 -27.89
CA PRO A 61 10.54 -0.92 -29.33
C PRO A 61 9.36 -1.42 -30.17
N GLU A 62 9.13 -0.82 -31.35
CA GLU A 62 7.99 -1.18 -32.21
C GLU A 62 8.02 -2.64 -32.69
N ASN A 63 9.20 -3.17 -33.03
CA ASN A 63 9.37 -4.57 -33.41
C ASN A 63 8.92 -5.54 -32.30
N LEU A 64 9.12 -5.16 -31.03
CA LEU A 64 8.66 -5.93 -29.89
C LEU A 64 7.16 -5.71 -29.66
N LYS A 65 6.65 -4.47 -29.74
CA LYS A 65 5.22 -4.16 -29.56
C LYS A 65 4.33 -4.97 -30.50
N VAL A 66 4.73 -5.14 -31.76
CA VAL A 66 3.97 -5.90 -32.78
C VAL A 66 3.79 -7.39 -32.41
N LEU A 67 4.68 -7.95 -31.60
CA LEU A 67 4.60 -9.35 -31.16
C LEU A 67 3.57 -9.56 -30.02
N PHE A 68 3.03 -8.49 -29.44
CA PHE A 68 2.10 -8.55 -28.31
C PHE A 68 0.73 -7.98 -28.66
N ARG A 69 -0.29 -8.49 -27.98
CA ARG A 69 -1.62 -7.88 -27.99
C ARG A 69 -1.74 -6.89 -26.84
N SER A 70 -1.86 -5.61 -27.17
CA SER A 70 -2.08 -4.55 -26.17
C SER A 70 -3.44 -4.66 -25.52
N VAL A 71 -3.47 -4.52 -24.19
CA VAL A 71 -4.69 -4.47 -23.39
C VAL A 71 -4.61 -3.30 -22.42
N SER A 72 -5.59 -2.40 -22.48
CA SER A 72 -5.63 -1.20 -21.64
C SER A 72 -6.39 -1.47 -20.35
N MET A 73 -5.68 -1.49 -19.22
CA MET A 73 -6.24 -1.70 -17.88
C MET A 73 -6.40 -0.35 -17.14
N MET A 74 -7.32 0.50 -17.62
CA MET A 74 -7.38 1.92 -17.20
C MET A 74 -8.15 2.16 -15.89
N VAL A 75 -9.38 1.65 -15.78
CA VAL A 75 -10.27 1.99 -14.66
C VAL A 75 -10.78 0.71 -13.99
N PRO A 76 -10.31 0.41 -12.76
CA PRO A 76 -10.85 -0.70 -12.00
C PRO A 76 -12.19 -0.34 -11.36
N ASN A 77 -13.09 -1.31 -11.24
CA ASN A 77 -14.33 -1.15 -10.46
C ASN A 77 -14.00 -1.25 -8.96
N ARG A 78 -13.72 -0.10 -8.33
CA ARG A 78 -13.34 0.01 -6.91
C ARG A 78 -14.41 -0.57 -5.98
N GLU A 79 -15.69 -0.26 -6.22
CA GLU A 79 -16.81 -0.70 -5.37
C GLU A 79 -16.94 -2.22 -5.33
N THR A 80 -16.88 -2.89 -6.49
CA THR A 80 -16.96 -4.36 -6.56
C THR A 80 -15.78 -5.01 -5.82
N ILE A 81 -14.57 -4.48 -6.01
CA ILE A 81 -13.37 -4.98 -5.33
C ILE A 81 -13.51 -4.81 -3.81
N MET A 82 -13.95 -3.63 -3.35
CA MET A 82 -14.14 -3.34 -1.93
C MET A 82 -15.16 -4.30 -1.30
N ARG A 83 -16.31 -4.47 -1.94
CA ARG A 83 -17.36 -5.38 -1.49
C ARG A 83 -16.87 -6.83 -1.38
N VAL A 84 -16.29 -7.37 -2.45
CA VAL A 84 -15.80 -8.76 -2.48
C VAL A 84 -14.72 -8.96 -1.42
N LYS A 85 -13.84 -7.97 -1.24
CA LYS A 85 -12.77 -8.06 -0.25
C LYS A 85 -13.31 -8.00 1.18
N LEU A 86 -14.32 -7.17 1.47
CA LEU A 86 -15.01 -7.13 2.76
C LEU A 86 -15.69 -8.47 3.09
N ALA A 87 -16.39 -9.06 2.12
CA ALA A 87 -16.97 -10.39 2.26
C ALA A 87 -15.90 -11.44 2.58
N SER A 88 -14.74 -11.39 1.90
CA SER A 88 -13.63 -12.33 2.14
C SER A 88 -13.01 -12.26 3.53
N VAL A 89 -13.22 -11.15 4.26
CA VAL A 89 -12.70 -10.97 5.62
C VAL A 89 -13.81 -11.00 6.68
N GLY A 90 -15.00 -11.47 6.28
CA GLY A 90 -16.07 -11.85 7.18
C GLY A 90 -17.09 -10.76 7.51
N TYR A 91 -17.09 -9.61 6.84
CA TYR A 91 -18.14 -8.59 7.03
C TYR A 91 -19.47 -9.04 6.41
N SER A 92 -20.56 -8.92 7.15
CA SER A 92 -21.92 -9.24 6.69
C SER A 92 -22.57 -8.06 5.96
N MET A 93 -22.25 -6.81 6.32
CA MET A 93 -22.77 -5.61 5.67
C MET A 93 -21.92 -5.14 4.48
N MET A 94 -21.31 -6.07 3.74
CA MET A 94 -20.29 -5.75 2.73
C MET A 94 -20.78 -4.84 1.58
N ASP A 95 -22.04 -4.94 1.16
CA ASP A 95 -22.59 -4.11 0.08
C ASP A 95 -22.65 -2.63 0.51
N ILE A 96 -23.19 -2.36 1.71
CA ILE A 96 -23.33 -1.00 2.25
C ILE A 96 -21.96 -0.41 2.57
N LEU A 97 -21.11 -1.15 3.28
CA LEU A 97 -19.77 -0.69 3.67
C LEU A 97 -18.86 -0.45 2.45
N GLY A 98 -18.91 -1.34 1.45
CA GLY A 98 -18.16 -1.18 0.20
C GLY A 98 -18.56 0.09 -0.55
N LYS A 99 -19.86 0.38 -0.66
CA LYS A 99 -20.36 1.60 -1.30
C LYS A 99 -19.96 2.85 -0.52
N LYS A 100 -20.14 2.86 0.81
CA LYS A 100 -19.72 3.99 1.66
C LYS A 100 -18.23 4.27 1.54
N PHE A 101 -17.39 3.23 1.54
CA PHE A 101 -15.94 3.39 1.41
C PHE A 101 -15.53 3.94 0.04
N CYS A 102 -16.17 3.47 -1.04
CA CYS A 102 -15.95 3.98 -2.39
C CYS A 102 -16.29 5.47 -2.47
N ILE A 103 -17.45 5.88 -1.92
CA ILE A 103 -17.89 7.28 -1.89
C ILE A 103 -16.90 8.11 -1.06
N LEU A 104 -16.51 7.66 0.15
CA LEU A 104 -15.54 8.37 0.99
C LEU A 104 -14.24 8.66 0.23
N TYR A 105 -13.65 7.65 -0.40
CA TYR A 105 -12.38 7.82 -1.11
C TYR A 105 -12.49 8.72 -2.34
N ASN A 106 -13.62 8.67 -3.05
CA ASN A 106 -13.87 9.59 -4.15
C ASN A 106 -14.02 11.04 -3.65
N LEU A 107 -14.72 11.26 -2.52
CA LEU A 107 -14.85 12.59 -1.89
C LEU A 107 -13.49 13.09 -1.39
N CYS A 108 -12.68 12.23 -0.76
CA CYS A 108 -11.32 12.55 -0.34
C CYS A 108 -10.43 12.96 -1.53
N GLU A 109 -10.49 12.23 -2.65
CA GLU A 109 -9.76 12.58 -3.86
C GLU A 109 -10.19 13.94 -4.45
N GLN A 110 -11.46 14.32 -4.29
CA GLN A 110 -12.03 15.55 -4.86
C GLN A 110 -11.85 16.78 -3.97
N GLN A 111 -11.98 16.63 -2.64
CA GLN A 111 -12.12 17.74 -1.70
C GLN A 111 -10.85 18.01 -0.88
N LEU A 112 -10.05 17.00 -0.57
CA LEU A 112 -8.82 17.21 0.20
C LEU A 112 -7.75 17.88 -0.66
N SER A 113 -6.81 18.55 0.02
CA SER A 113 -5.69 19.19 -0.65
C SER A 113 -4.84 18.20 -1.45
N LYS A 114 -4.25 18.65 -2.56
CA LYS A 114 -3.42 17.79 -3.44
C LYS A 114 -2.02 17.59 -2.87
N GLN A 115 -1.88 16.64 -1.95
CA GLN A 115 -0.59 16.25 -1.38
C GLN A 115 0.07 15.12 -2.16
N ARG A 116 1.40 15.19 -2.31
CA ARG A 116 2.19 14.17 -3.04
C ARG A 116 2.15 12.78 -2.39
N HIS A 117 1.92 12.72 -1.08
CA HIS A 117 1.91 11.48 -0.30
C HIS A 117 0.51 10.90 -0.08
N TYR A 118 -0.55 11.57 -0.55
CA TYR A 118 -1.90 11.03 -0.50
C TYR A 118 -2.05 9.91 -1.53
N ASP A 119 -2.55 8.76 -1.09
CA ASP A 119 -2.77 7.58 -1.93
C ASP A 119 -4.16 7.02 -1.65
N PHE A 120 -5.10 7.32 -2.55
CA PHE A 120 -6.45 6.75 -2.56
C PHE A 120 -6.59 5.63 -3.61
N GLY A 121 -5.46 5.10 -4.10
CA GLY A 121 -5.41 4.03 -5.08
C GLY A 121 -5.70 2.64 -4.50
N LEU A 122 -5.82 1.64 -5.39
CA LEU A 122 -6.20 0.27 -5.02
C LEU A 122 -5.28 -0.38 -3.98
N ARG A 123 -3.98 -0.07 -3.99
CA ARG A 123 -3.04 -0.63 -3.00
C ARG A 123 -3.39 -0.17 -1.60
N ASN A 124 -3.67 1.13 -1.42
CA ASN A 124 -4.08 1.65 -0.12
C ASN A 124 -5.46 1.10 0.29
N ILE A 125 -6.42 1.06 -0.64
CA ILE A 125 -7.74 0.43 -0.43
C ILE A 125 -7.59 -1.00 0.08
N LEU A 126 -6.82 -1.86 -0.60
CA LEU A 126 -6.63 -3.25 -0.18
C LEU A 126 -5.92 -3.37 1.18
N SER A 127 -5.01 -2.44 1.48
CA SER A 127 -4.37 -2.35 2.80
C SER A 127 -5.38 -2.07 3.89
N VAL A 128 -6.31 -1.12 3.67
CA VAL A 128 -7.37 -0.77 4.63
C VAL A 128 -8.30 -1.95 4.86
N LEU A 129 -8.78 -2.60 3.79
CA LEU A 129 -9.70 -3.72 3.90
C LEU A 129 -9.07 -4.94 4.59
N ARG A 130 -7.77 -5.18 4.37
CA ARG A 130 -7.04 -6.25 5.07
C ARG A 130 -6.93 -5.95 6.57
N THR A 131 -6.58 -4.72 6.93
CA THR A 131 -6.52 -4.30 8.34
C THR A 131 -7.90 -4.36 9.00
N ALA A 132 -8.95 -3.93 8.31
CA ALA A 132 -10.33 -3.99 8.81
C ALA A 132 -10.77 -5.42 9.12
N GLY A 133 -10.34 -6.40 8.31
CA GLY A 133 -10.53 -7.81 8.61
C GLY A 133 -9.71 -8.30 9.81
N GLY A 134 -8.50 -7.79 9.99
CA GLY A 134 -7.66 -8.07 11.17
C GLY A 134 -8.30 -7.56 12.45
N VAL A 135 -8.67 -6.29 12.48
CA VAL A 135 -9.35 -5.65 13.63
C VAL A 135 -10.67 -6.36 13.91
N LYS A 136 -11.49 -6.67 12.90
CA LYS A 136 -12.74 -7.40 13.13
C LYS A 136 -12.55 -8.71 13.90
N ARG A 137 -11.45 -9.45 13.67
CA ARG A 137 -11.17 -10.72 14.36
C ARG A 137 -10.73 -10.57 15.81
N THR A 138 -10.24 -9.39 16.20
CA THR A 138 -9.85 -9.10 17.58
C THR A 138 -11.03 -8.59 18.41
N GLU A 139 -12.09 -8.11 17.76
CA GLU A 139 -13.29 -7.61 18.43
C GLU A 139 -14.27 -8.75 18.77
N PRO A 140 -15.11 -8.57 19.81
CA PRO A 140 -16.21 -9.48 20.09
C PRO A 140 -17.17 -9.65 18.89
N PRO A 141 -17.75 -10.85 18.67
CA PRO A 141 -18.60 -11.14 17.51
C PRO A 141 -19.81 -10.21 17.33
N ASP A 142 -20.38 -9.69 18.42
CA ASP A 142 -21.59 -8.84 18.41
C ASP A 142 -21.27 -7.34 18.32
N THR A 143 -20.01 -6.99 18.12
CA THR A 143 -19.59 -5.59 17.94
C THR A 143 -20.09 -5.07 16.60
N ASP A 144 -20.61 -3.85 16.57
CA ASP A 144 -21.11 -3.21 15.36
C ASP A 144 -20.03 -3.12 14.26
N GLU A 145 -20.26 -3.81 13.15
CA GLU A 145 -19.37 -3.83 11.99
C GLU A 145 -19.13 -2.44 11.40
N GLU A 146 -20.15 -1.59 11.43
CA GLU A 146 -20.10 -0.24 10.90
C GLU A 146 -19.13 0.61 11.73
N MET A 147 -19.16 0.46 13.05
CA MET A 147 -18.24 1.10 13.99
C MET A 147 -16.80 0.61 13.81
N ILE A 148 -16.58 -0.70 13.75
CA ILE A 148 -15.23 -1.28 13.54
C ILE A 148 -14.63 -0.78 12.22
N PHE A 149 -15.43 -0.76 11.17
CA PHE A 149 -14.99 -0.33 9.85
C PHE A 149 -14.66 1.17 9.83
N MET A 150 -15.56 2.01 10.38
CA MET A 150 -15.32 3.46 10.50
C MET A 150 -14.05 3.76 11.28
N ARG A 151 -13.83 3.08 12.42
CA ARG A 151 -12.60 3.21 13.23
C ARG A 151 -11.36 2.88 12.41
N THR A 152 -11.36 1.73 11.74
CA THR A 152 -10.21 1.30 10.94
C THR A 152 -9.89 2.29 9.82
N VAL A 153 -10.92 2.75 9.11
CA VAL A 153 -10.77 3.74 8.04
C VAL A 153 -10.24 5.06 8.60
N ARG A 154 -10.72 5.51 9.75
CA ARG A 154 -10.23 6.73 10.41
C ARG A 154 -8.75 6.63 10.72
N ASP A 155 -8.35 5.62 11.50
CA ASP A 155 -7.00 5.52 12.06
C ASP A 155 -5.94 5.36 10.94
N MET A 156 -6.27 4.57 9.91
CA MET A 156 -5.38 4.36 8.76
C MET A 156 -5.20 5.56 7.83
N ASN A 157 -6.09 6.56 7.88
CA ASN A 157 -5.99 7.75 7.05
C ASN A 157 -5.50 8.96 7.86
N LEU A 158 -5.89 9.11 9.13
CA LEU A 158 -5.48 10.24 9.98
C LEU A 158 -3.96 10.38 10.12
N SER A 159 -3.21 9.27 10.15
CA SER A 159 -1.74 9.32 10.24
C SER A 159 -1.06 9.94 9.01
N LYS A 160 -1.77 10.00 7.87
CA LYS A 160 -1.26 10.49 6.58
C LYS A 160 -1.70 11.90 6.26
N LEU A 161 -2.80 12.38 6.85
CA LEU A 161 -3.38 13.68 6.51
C LEU A 161 -2.59 14.83 7.11
N VAL A 162 -2.52 15.95 6.37
CA VAL A 162 -2.06 17.22 6.93
C VAL A 162 -3.11 17.79 7.87
N ALA A 163 -2.70 18.60 8.84
CA ALA A 163 -3.58 19.12 9.89
C ALA A 163 -4.83 19.83 9.34
N ASP A 164 -4.69 20.59 8.26
CA ASP A 164 -5.79 21.35 7.65
C ASP A 164 -6.86 20.46 7.01
N ASP A 165 -6.49 19.26 6.53
CA ASP A 165 -7.39 18.31 5.89
C ASP A 165 -8.10 17.38 6.90
N VAL A 166 -7.59 17.28 8.13
CA VAL A 166 -8.14 16.39 9.16
C VAL A 166 -9.60 16.72 9.51
N PRO A 167 -9.98 18.00 9.76
CA PRO A 167 -11.38 18.34 10.05
C PRO A 167 -12.32 17.98 8.90
N LEU A 168 -11.91 18.22 7.65
CA LEU A 168 -12.69 17.90 6.47
C LEU A 168 -12.90 16.39 6.33
N PHE A 169 -11.83 15.60 6.51
CA PHE A 169 -11.94 14.13 6.49
C PHE A 169 -12.87 13.60 7.59
N ILE A 170 -12.79 14.13 8.80
CA ILE A 170 -13.67 13.72 9.92
C ILE A 170 -15.12 14.07 9.61
N ALA A 171 -15.40 15.24 9.04
CA ALA A 171 -16.75 15.64 8.62
C ALA A 171 -17.32 14.67 7.57
N LEU A 172 -16.55 14.37 6.52
CA LEU A 172 -16.93 13.41 5.48
C LEU A 172 -17.19 12.00 6.05
N LEU A 173 -16.39 11.58 7.03
CA LEU A 173 -16.57 10.30 7.71
C LEU A 173 -17.86 10.29 8.54
N LYS A 174 -18.15 11.35 9.30
CA LYS A 174 -19.39 11.47 10.10
C LYS A 174 -20.64 11.49 9.24
N ASP A 175 -20.60 12.17 8.09
CA ASP A 175 -21.72 12.21 7.14
C ASP A 175 -22.04 10.83 6.54
N LEU A 176 -21.02 10.00 6.31
CA LEU A 176 -21.20 8.64 5.78
C LEU A 176 -21.60 7.61 6.84
N PHE A 177 -21.24 7.85 8.10
CA PHE A 177 -21.49 6.96 9.24
C PHE A 177 -22.30 7.66 10.35
N PRO A 178 -23.50 8.21 10.07
CA PRO A 178 -24.22 9.08 11.01
C PRO A 178 -24.72 8.36 12.26
N LYS A 179 -24.83 7.02 12.22
CA LYS A 179 -25.28 6.19 13.34
C LYS A 179 -24.16 5.83 14.32
N VAL A 180 -22.91 5.90 13.88
CA VAL A 180 -21.75 5.56 14.70
C VAL A 180 -21.28 6.81 15.43
N LYS A 181 -21.43 6.82 16.75
CA LYS A 181 -20.84 7.87 17.60
C LYS A 181 -19.34 7.61 17.72
N ASP A 182 -18.56 8.71 17.72
CA ASP A 182 -17.09 8.73 17.66
C ASP A 182 -16.42 7.45 18.21
N PRO A 183 -15.88 6.58 17.34
CA PRO A 183 -15.39 5.28 17.77
C PRO A 183 -14.20 5.43 18.73
N PRO A 184 -14.07 4.58 19.76
CA PRO A 184 -12.96 4.66 20.70
C PRO A 184 -11.63 4.41 19.98
N ASN A 185 -10.56 5.08 20.42
CA ASN A 185 -9.22 4.81 19.92
C ASN A 185 -8.76 3.42 20.39
N LEU A 186 -7.92 2.78 19.59
CA LEU A 186 -7.18 1.59 20.04
C LEU A 186 -6.18 2.02 21.10
N VAL A 187 -6.10 1.24 22.18
CA VAL A 187 -5.18 1.51 23.30
C VAL A 187 -4.03 0.53 23.22
N TYR A 188 -2.81 1.05 23.24
CA TYR A 188 -1.59 0.25 23.22
C TYR A 188 -0.84 0.44 24.53
N GLU A 189 -1.35 -0.13 25.63
CA GLU A 189 -0.91 0.16 27.00
C GLU A 189 0.61 0.05 27.19
N ASN A 190 1.23 -1.01 26.65
CA ASN A 190 2.67 -1.20 26.75
C ASN A 190 3.45 -0.10 26.03
N ILE A 191 3.01 0.26 24.81
CA ILE A 191 3.66 1.28 23.99
C ILE A 191 3.45 2.66 24.58
N GLU A 192 2.24 3.01 25.00
CA GLU A 192 1.92 4.31 25.59
C GLU A 192 2.68 4.54 26.90
N ARG A 193 2.70 3.54 27.78
CA ARG A 193 3.43 3.58 29.04
C ARG A 193 4.94 3.63 28.81
N GLY A 194 5.47 2.77 27.96
CA GLY A 194 6.90 2.74 27.63
C GLY A 194 7.37 4.05 27.00
N THR A 195 6.56 4.63 26.10
CA THR A 195 6.86 5.94 25.50
C THR A 195 6.93 7.04 26.55
N LYS A 196 6.01 7.09 27.51
CA LYS A 196 6.04 8.08 28.62
C LYS A 196 7.30 7.94 29.48
N ILE A 197 7.67 6.72 29.84
CA ILE A 197 8.91 6.44 30.61
C ILE A 197 10.16 6.89 29.82
N LEU A 198 10.20 6.62 28.52
CA LEU A 198 11.32 6.99 27.67
C LEU A 198 11.44 8.51 27.47
N VAL A 199 10.31 9.22 27.37
CA VAL A 199 10.29 10.70 27.31
C VAL A 199 10.98 11.29 28.55
N GLU A 200 10.66 10.79 29.75
CA GLU A 200 11.32 11.23 30.98
C GLU A 200 12.81 10.86 31.00
N LYS A 201 13.13 9.60 30.65
CA LYS A 201 14.51 9.08 30.62
C LYS A 201 15.42 9.87 29.68
N TYR A 202 14.91 10.26 28.51
CA TYR A 202 15.63 11.03 27.51
C TYR A 202 15.55 12.54 27.74
N LYS A 203 14.88 12.98 28.82
CA LYS A 203 14.68 14.40 29.16
C LYS A 203 14.00 15.18 28.02
N LEU A 204 13.07 14.52 27.33
CA LEU A 204 12.24 15.13 26.30
C LEU A 204 11.05 15.86 26.94
N ILE A 205 10.47 16.82 26.20
CA ILE A 205 9.25 17.51 26.64
C ILE A 205 8.05 16.63 26.30
N HIS A 206 7.21 16.35 27.29
CA HIS A 206 5.95 15.66 27.09
C HIS A 206 5.00 16.54 26.26
N TRP A 207 4.61 16.07 25.07
CA TRP A 207 3.70 16.76 24.18
C TRP A 207 2.75 15.77 23.52
N ASP A 208 1.45 15.90 23.78
CA ASP A 208 0.44 14.89 23.42
C ASP A 208 0.39 14.61 21.91
N SER A 209 0.45 15.66 21.08
CA SER A 209 0.43 15.45 19.63
C SER A 209 1.70 14.78 19.11
N TRP A 210 2.82 14.88 19.82
CA TRP A 210 4.05 14.17 19.47
C TRP A 210 3.97 12.69 19.89
N LEU A 211 3.44 12.40 21.08
CA LEU A 211 3.17 11.03 21.54
C LEU A 211 2.18 10.31 20.61
N LEU A 212 1.14 11.01 20.17
CA LEU A 212 0.21 10.48 19.17
C LEU A 212 0.94 10.05 17.89
N LYS A 213 2.00 10.74 17.47
CA LYS A 213 2.80 10.34 16.30
C LYS A 213 3.65 9.09 16.55
N VAL A 214 4.10 8.84 17.78
CA VAL A 214 4.77 7.58 18.15
C VAL A 214 3.78 6.42 18.02
N ILE A 215 2.55 6.59 18.53
CA ILE A 215 1.49 5.58 18.43
C ILE A 215 1.09 5.35 16.96
N GLN A 216 0.87 6.41 16.19
CA GLN A 216 0.55 6.28 14.76
C GLN A 216 1.67 5.61 13.96
N LEU A 217 2.93 5.80 14.35
CA LEU A 217 4.05 5.11 13.73
C LEU A 217 4.02 3.61 14.04
N TYR A 218 3.71 3.24 15.29
CA TYR A 218 3.51 1.85 15.70
C TYR A 218 2.34 1.20 14.95
N GLU A 219 1.18 1.85 14.88
CA GLU A 219 0.03 1.35 14.11
C GLU A 219 0.39 1.13 12.64
N THR A 220 1.16 2.06 12.05
CA THR A 220 1.60 1.95 10.66
C THR A 220 2.55 0.77 10.47
N SER A 221 3.42 0.49 11.43
CA SER A 221 4.37 -0.63 11.37
C SER A 221 3.69 -2.00 11.45
N LEU A 222 2.57 -2.11 12.17
CA LEU A 222 1.73 -3.32 12.20
C LEU A 222 1.07 -3.61 10.85
N VAL A 223 0.78 -2.57 10.05
CA VAL A 223 0.10 -2.74 8.76
C VAL A 223 1.08 -2.95 7.60
N ARG A 224 2.25 -2.30 7.62
CA ARG A 224 3.21 -2.34 6.51
C ARG A 224 4.65 -2.41 7.03
N HIS A 225 5.48 -3.19 6.33
CA HIS A 225 6.92 -3.25 6.59
C HIS A 225 7.68 -2.00 6.13
N GLY A 226 7.14 -1.26 5.16
CA GLY A 226 7.76 -0.05 4.63
C GLY A 226 6.84 1.16 4.78
N PHE A 227 7.30 2.19 5.49
CA PHE A 227 6.60 3.43 5.73
C PHE A 227 7.58 4.61 5.76
N MET A 228 7.04 5.82 5.62
CA MET A 228 7.82 7.05 5.56
C MET A 228 7.44 7.97 6.73
N LEU A 229 8.43 8.50 7.44
CA LEU A 229 8.22 9.63 8.35
C LEU A 229 8.44 10.93 7.57
N VAL A 230 7.36 11.65 7.29
CA VAL A 230 7.38 12.88 6.49
C VAL A 230 7.08 14.08 7.39
N GLY A 231 7.87 15.14 7.26
CA GLY A 231 7.67 16.38 8.00
C GLY A 231 8.84 17.35 7.83
N PRO A 232 8.70 18.62 8.26
CA PRO A 232 9.72 19.66 8.14
C PRO A 232 11.06 19.31 8.78
N THR A 233 12.11 20.07 8.48
CA THR A 233 13.40 19.95 9.18
C THR A 233 13.21 20.16 10.68
N LEU A 234 14.00 19.43 11.49
CA LEU A 234 14.02 19.55 12.95
C LEU A 234 12.70 19.29 13.71
N CYS A 235 11.70 18.65 13.11
CA CYS A 235 10.43 18.34 13.79
C CYS A 235 10.44 17.04 14.63
N GLY A 236 11.61 16.53 15.05
CA GLY A 236 11.71 15.37 15.94
C GLY A 236 11.38 14.00 15.33
N LYS A 237 11.33 13.86 14.00
CA LYS A 237 11.03 12.57 13.32
C LYS A 237 11.96 11.43 13.74
N THR A 238 13.26 11.70 13.78
CA THR A 238 14.26 10.72 14.20
C THR A 238 13.98 10.24 15.62
N GLU A 239 13.58 11.16 16.50
CA GLU A 239 13.29 10.83 17.89
C GLU A 239 12.02 9.99 18.05
N ILE A 240 10.99 10.24 17.24
CA ILE A 240 9.79 9.39 17.18
C ILE A 240 10.18 7.93 16.86
N MET A 241 11.03 7.75 15.85
CA MET A 241 11.51 6.42 15.46
C MET A 241 12.37 5.77 16.56
N ASN A 242 13.29 6.53 17.16
CA ASN A 242 14.17 6.03 18.22
C ASN A 242 13.38 5.58 19.45
N VAL A 243 12.49 6.45 19.95
CA VAL A 243 11.64 6.15 21.12
C VAL A 243 10.77 4.92 20.87
N LEU A 244 10.13 4.82 19.69
CA LEU A 244 9.36 3.63 19.35
C LEU A 244 10.24 2.37 19.35
N THR A 245 11.41 2.44 18.74
CA THR A 245 12.31 1.29 18.61
C THR A 245 12.81 0.80 19.97
N THR A 246 13.19 1.72 20.86
CA THR A 246 13.56 1.38 22.23
C THR A 246 12.37 0.83 22.99
N CYS A 247 11.18 1.42 22.87
CA CYS A 247 9.97 0.94 23.52
C CYS A 247 9.65 -0.50 23.12
N MET A 248 9.75 -0.84 21.84
CA MET A 248 9.51 -2.21 21.36
C MET A 248 10.62 -3.19 21.79
N THR A 249 11.86 -2.69 21.97
CA THR A 249 12.98 -3.46 22.53
C THR A 249 12.76 -3.80 24.00
N ASP A 250 12.31 -2.82 24.78
CA ASP A 250 12.00 -3.00 26.20
C ASP A 250 10.76 -3.90 26.41
N ASP A 251 9.84 -3.96 25.44
CA ASP A 251 8.68 -4.87 25.42
C ASP A 251 9.02 -6.31 24.99
N GLY A 252 10.32 -6.66 24.92
CA GLY A 252 10.80 -8.04 24.74
C GLY A 252 11.11 -8.45 23.31
N GLN A 253 10.97 -7.55 22.33
CA GLN A 253 11.39 -7.80 20.94
C GLN A 253 12.64 -6.99 20.62
N THR A 254 13.82 -7.59 20.59
CA THR A 254 15.04 -6.83 20.29
C THR A 254 15.02 -6.21 18.88
N HIS A 255 15.01 -4.88 18.80
CA HIS A 255 15.09 -4.16 17.53
C HIS A 255 16.49 -3.60 17.28
N ARG A 256 16.96 -3.70 16.03
CA ARG A 256 18.23 -3.13 15.59
C ARG A 256 17.99 -2.08 14.52
N VAL A 257 18.44 -0.85 14.79
CA VAL A 257 18.43 0.23 13.80
C VAL A 257 19.66 0.13 12.90
N VAL A 258 19.44 0.11 11.58
CA VAL A 258 20.50 0.22 10.57
C VAL A 258 20.19 1.43 9.71
N VAL A 259 21.14 2.36 9.61
CA VAL A 259 20.97 3.63 8.89
C VAL A 259 21.80 3.58 7.60
N MET A 260 21.15 3.91 6.48
CA MET A 260 21.79 4.05 5.18
C MET A 260 21.38 5.38 4.56
N ASN A 261 22.35 6.12 4.01
CA ASN A 261 22.07 7.26 3.14
C ASN A 261 22.20 6.80 1.67
N PRO A 262 21.08 6.60 0.95
CA PRO A 262 21.11 6.08 -0.41
C PRO A 262 21.68 7.08 -1.45
N LYS A 263 22.01 8.31 -1.04
CA LYS A 263 22.59 9.35 -1.91
C LYS A 263 24.01 9.76 -1.53
N ALA A 264 24.62 9.10 -0.53
CA ALA A 264 25.98 9.42 -0.10
C ALA A 264 27.07 8.80 -0.99
N ILE A 265 26.69 7.84 -1.83
CA ILE A 265 27.51 7.17 -2.85
C ILE A 265 26.88 7.52 -4.19
#